data_AF-A0A1H8DW14-F1
#
_entry.id   AF-A0A1H8DW14-F1
#
_cell.length_a   1.000
_cell.length_b   1.000
_cell.length_c   1.000
_cell.angle_alpha   90.00
_cell.angle_beta   90.00
_cell.angle_gamma   90.00
#
_symmetry.space_group_name_H-M   'P 1'
#
loop_
_entity.id
_entity.type
_entity.pdbx_description
1 polymer ?
#
loop_
_entity_poly.entity_id
_entity_poly.type
_entity_poly.pdbx_seq_one_letter_code
_entity_poly.pdbx_strand_id
1 'polypeptide(L)' 'MNIYGAFFIFDEGNIVMLFNGFQKKTQKTPESEIEKAVKLKNEYYASKP' A
#
# COMPACT_ATOMS: atom_id res chain seq x y z
N MET A 1 13.82 2.13 -14.97
CA MET A 1 12.35 1.93 -14.99
C MET A 1 11.69 3.13 -14.33
N ASN A 2 10.77 3.79 -15.02
CA ASN A 2 9.95 4.88 -14.46
C ASN A 2 8.56 4.34 -14.12
N ILE A 3 8.52 3.30 -13.30
CA ILE A 3 7.27 2.65 -12.88
C ILE A 3 7.09 2.97 -11.41
N TYR A 4 5.90 3.42 -11.04
CA TYR A 4 5.53 3.76 -9.68
C TYR A 4 4.41 2.83 -9.22
N GLY A 5 4.48 2.39 -7.96
CA GLY A 5 3.41 1.67 -7.29
C GLY A 5 2.83 2.54 -6.19
N ALA A 6 1.54 2.34 -5.90
CA ALA A 6 0.86 2.91 -4.75
C ALA A 6 0.20 1.78 -3.95
N PHE A 7 0.07 1.95 -2.65
CA PHE A 7 -0.67 1.02 -1.80
C PHE A 7 -2.15 1.39 -1.78
N PHE A 8 -3.01 0.38 -1.93
CA PHE A 8 -4.46 0.54 -1.81
C PHE A 8 -5.07 -0.71 -1.18
N ILE A 9 -6.26 -0.55 -0.61
CA ILE A 9 -7.06 -1.65 -0.07
C ILE A 9 -8.50 -1.53 -0.55
N PHE A 10 -9.23 -2.64 -0.50
CA PHE A 10 -10.67 -2.65 -0.68
C PHE A 10 -11.34 -2.59 0.68
N ASP A 11 -12.26 -1.64 0.86
CA ASP A 11 -13.01 -1.46 2.09
C ASP A 11 -14.46 -1.08 1.74
N GLU A 12 -15.41 -1.92 2.16
CA GLU A 12 -16.86 -1.71 1.94
C GLU A 12 -17.24 -1.35 0.49
N GLY A 13 -16.61 -2.00 -0.49
CA GLY A 13 -16.86 -1.76 -1.92
C GLY A 13 -16.15 -0.53 -2.49
N ASN A 14 -15.36 0.18 -1.69
CA ASN A 14 -14.55 1.33 -2.10
C ASN A 14 -13.07 0.95 -2.22
N ILE A 15 -12.36 1.65 -3.12
CA ILE A 15 -10.90 1.64 -3.17
C ILE A 15 -10.38 2.73 -2.24
N VAL A 16 -9.67 2.33 -1.19
CA VAL A 16 -9.01 3.26 -0.27
C VAL A 16 -7.55 3.32 -0.62
N MET A 17 -7.11 4.49 -1.09
CA MET A 17 -5.69 4.75 -1.37
C MET A 17 -4.96 5.04 -0.06
N LEU A 18 -3.96 4.24 0.25
CA LEU A 18 -3.03 4.52 1.33
C LEU A 18 -1.97 5.47 0.77
N PHE A 19 -1.73 6.63 1.40
CA PHE A 19 -0.84 7.71 0.92
C PHE A 19 0.67 7.35 0.93
N ASN A 20 1.01 6.12 0.54
CA ASN A 20 2.35 5.62 0.36
C ASN A 20 2.50 5.08 -1.07
N GLY A 21 3.38 5.73 -1.84
CA GLY A 21 3.82 5.27 -3.14
C GLY A 21 5.33 5.07 -3.17
N PHE A 22 5.79 4.20 -4.06
CA PHE A 22 7.21 3.88 -4.22
C PHE A 22 7.57 3.72 -5.68
N GLN A 23 8.81 4.03 -6.03
CA GLN A 23 9.34 3.74 -7.36
C GLN A 23 9.74 2.26 -7.41
N LYS A 24 9.20 1.52 -8.39
CA LYS A 24 9.66 0.14 -8.66
C LYS A 24 11.08 0.17 -9.20
N LYS A 25 12.02 -0.20 -8.33
CA LYS A 25 13.45 -0.39 -8.68
C LYS A 25 13.73 -1.78 -9.24
N THR A 26 12.85 -2.74 -8.96
CA THR A 26 12.94 -4.15 -9.36
C THR A 26 11.62 -4.63 -9.96
N GLN A 27 11.66 -5.71 -10.75
CA GLN A 27 10.46 -6.29 -11.35
C GLN A 27 9.47 -6.81 -10.29
N LYS A 28 10.01 -7.47 -9.26
CA LYS A 28 9.27 -7.90 -8.06
C LYS A 28 9.17 -6.75 -7.07
N THR A 29 8.04 -6.66 -6.37
CA THR A 29 7.87 -5.73 -5.24
C THR A 29 8.79 -6.17 -4.10
N PRO A 30 9.63 -5.28 -3.55
CA PRO A 30 10.46 -5.61 -2.39
C PRO A 30 9.60 -6.03 -1.20
N GLU A 31 10.07 -7.00 -0.42
CA GLU A 31 9.36 -7.51 0.77
C GLU A 31 9.09 -6.40 1.79
N SER A 32 10.02 -5.46 1.94
CA SER A 32 9.86 -4.28 2.82
C SER A 32 8.68 -3.39 2.44
N GLU A 33 8.35 -3.28 1.15
CA GLU A 33 7.19 -2.52 0.69
C GLU A 33 5.89 -3.29 0.98
N ILE A 34 5.92 -4.63 0.93
CA ILE A 34 4.79 -5.48 1.29
C ILE A 34 4.48 -5.37 2.79
N GLU A 35 5.51 -5.49 3.64
CA GLU A 35 5.38 -5.32 5.08
C GLU A 35 4.83 -3.94 5.46
N LYS A 36 5.33 -2.89 4.78
CA LYS A 36 4.86 -1.52 4.96
C LYS A 36 3.38 -1.37 4.58
N ALA A 37 2.95 -1.97 3.46
CA ALA A 37 1.54 -1.96 3.05
C ALA A 37 0.64 -2.65 4.09
N VAL A 38 1.08 -3.79 4.64
CA VAL A 38 0.33 -4.52 5.69
C VAL A 38 0.20 -3.67 6.96
N LYS A 39 1.29 -3.02 7.40
CA LYS A 39 1.27 -2.13 8.56
C LYS A 39 0.28 -0.98 8.37
N LEU A 40 0.33 -0.30 7.23
CA LEU A 40 -0.57 0.82 6.90
C LEU A 40 -2.04 0.39 6.84
N LYS A 41 -2.32 -0.81 6.32
CA LYS A 41 -3.67 -1.39 6.36
C LYS A 41 -4.16 -1.56 7.80
N ASN A 42 -3.32 -2.13 8.66
CA ASN A 42 -3.69 -2.36 10.07
C ASN A 42 -3.91 -1.04 10.81
N GLU A 43 -3.07 -0.04 10.56
CA GLU A 43 -3.24 1.33 11.10
C GLU A 43 -4.55 1.96 10.61
N TYR A 44 -4.88 1.85 9.32
CA TYR A 44 -6.15 2.33 8.77
C TYR A 44 -7.35 1.72 9.52
N TYR A 45 -7.42 0.39 9.64
CA TYR A 45 -8.52 -0.27 10.33
C TYR A 45 -8.56 0.01 11.84
N ALA A 46 -7.41 0.20 12.48
CA ALA A 46 -7.36 0.60 13.89
C ALA A 46 -7.82 2.06 14.13
N SER A 47 -7.64 2.93 13.13
CA SER A 47 -8.12 4.31 13.16
C SER A 47 -9.57 4.48 12.69
N LYS A 48 -10.16 3.44 12.08
CA LYS A 48 -11.52 3.47 11.57
C LYS A 48 -12.50 3.42 12.77
N PRO A 49 -13.43 4.38 12.89
CA PRO A 49 -14.36 4.48 14.00
C PRO A 49 -15.38 3.34 14.05
#